data_AF-A0AAD6IR94-F1
#
_entry.id   AF-A0AAD6IR94-F1
#
_cell.length_a   1.000
_cell.length_b   1.000
_cell.length_c   1.000
_cell.angle_alpha   90.00
_cell.angle_beta   90.00
_cell.angle_gamma   90.00
#
_symmetry.space_group_name_H-M   'P 1'
#
loop_
_entity.id
_entity.type
_entity.pdbx_description
1 polymer ?
#
loop_
_entity_poly.entity_id
_entity_poly.type
_entity_poly.pdbx_seq_one_letter_code
_entity_poly.pdbx_strand_id
1 'polypeptide(L)'
;MYRGGRAETTDICVVPKPSMLASLVPQGWDGSFTATSSFVAMADRLTQLQDSIDQLSTIFYCALRYVGTHHDFTPTSPSQQKVRDETLQPDPPALFRASQQELARDLVLKTKQIELLIASLPGIGVSEDDQKARLEELGRELAAAEEERKRSIEEKERLLNEFDEVVRSLKRV
;
A
#
# COMPACT_ATOMS: atom_id res chain seq x y z
N MET A 1 2.72 54.02 -7.29
CA MET A 1 1.37 53.94 -7.89
C MET A 1 1.09 52.49 -8.25
N TYR A 2 -0.02 51.95 -7.72
CA TYR A 2 -0.64 50.63 -7.96
C TYR A 2 0.25 49.38 -7.73
N ARG A 3 0.19 48.63 -6.62
CA ARG A 3 -0.93 48.03 -5.84
C ARG A 3 -1.80 47.05 -6.65
N GLY A 4 -1.42 45.77 -6.60
CA GLY A 4 -2.26 44.58 -6.74
C GLY A 4 -1.51 43.46 -6.00
N GLY A 5 -1.95 42.99 -4.83
CA GLY A 5 -3.25 42.39 -4.58
C GLY A 5 -3.11 40.88 -4.83
N ARG A 6 -2.41 40.17 -3.94
CA ARG A 6 -2.38 38.70 -3.97
C ARG A 6 -2.72 38.20 -2.58
N ALA A 7 -3.91 37.63 -2.48
CA ALA A 7 -4.50 37.08 -1.29
C ALA A 7 -3.63 35.96 -0.71
N GLU A 8 -3.56 35.96 0.62
CA GLU A 8 -3.17 34.83 1.44
C GLU A 8 -4.07 33.63 1.13
N THR A 9 -3.46 32.46 0.97
CA THR A 9 -4.13 31.16 1.15
C THR A 9 -3.04 30.12 1.43
N THR A 10 -2.45 30.23 2.61
CA THR A 10 -1.83 29.08 3.28
C THR A 10 -2.95 28.21 3.81
N ASP A 11 -3.27 27.12 3.12
CA ASP A 11 -4.02 26.01 3.73
C ASP A 11 -3.68 24.72 2.98
N ILE A 12 -2.63 24.03 3.43
CA ILE A 12 -2.29 22.67 2.99
C ILE A 12 -1.93 21.84 4.22
N CYS A 13 -2.88 20.95 4.55
CA CYS A 13 -2.74 19.66 5.23
C CYS A 13 -2.22 19.66 6.69
N VAL A 14 -3.10 20.02 7.62
CA VAL A 14 -3.06 19.46 8.98
C VAL A 14 -3.86 18.15 8.97
N VAL A 15 -3.17 17.02 9.03
CA VAL A 15 -3.78 15.70 9.26
C VAL A 15 -4.33 15.68 10.70
N PRO A 16 -5.63 15.45 10.93
CA PRO A 16 -6.13 15.35 12.29
C PRO A 16 -5.74 14.01 12.92
N LYS A 17 -5.25 14.07 14.16
CA LYS A 17 -4.97 12.91 15.02
C LYS A 17 -6.26 12.10 15.26
N PRO A 18 -6.22 10.76 15.14
CA PRO A 18 -7.36 9.89 15.47
C PRO A 18 -7.36 9.64 16.97
N SER A 19 -7.80 10.61 17.76
CA SER A 19 -7.87 10.44 19.21
C SER A 19 -9.03 11.21 19.82
N MET A 20 -10.26 11.00 19.36
CA MET A 20 -11.51 11.38 20.09
C MET A 20 -12.79 10.81 19.42
N LEU A 21 -12.76 9.59 18.87
CA LEU A 21 -13.99 8.90 18.41
C LEU A 21 -14.01 7.44 18.89
N ALA A 22 -13.55 7.19 20.11
CA ALA A 22 -13.52 5.86 20.73
C ALA A 22 -14.62 5.64 21.78
N SER A 23 -15.54 6.59 21.99
CA SER A 23 -16.46 6.56 23.14
C SER A 23 -17.89 6.12 22.84
N LEU A 24 -18.19 5.54 21.67
CA LEU A 24 -19.53 5.02 21.35
C LEU A 24 -19.52 3.65 20.64
N VAL A 25 -18.60 2.78 21.02
CA VAL A 25 -18.67 1.34 20.67
C VAL A 25 -19.28 0.61 21.86
N PRO A 26 -20.44 -0.06 21.72
CA PRO A 26 -20.98 -0.94 22.75
C PRO A 26 -19.98 -2.05 23.06
N GLN A 27 -19.68 -2.24 24.35
CA GLN A 27 -18.77 -3.30 24.81
C GLN A 27 -19.45 -4.66 24.62
N GLY A 28 -19.14 -5.31 23.50
CA GLY A 28 -19.64 -6.66 23.19
C GLY A 28 -19.45 -7.12 21.74
N TRP A 29 -18.77 -6.37 20.88
CA TRP A 29 -18.52 -6.77 19.49
C TRP A 29 -17.13 -7.39 19.33
N ASP A 30 -17.09 -8.71 19.28
CA ASP A 30 -15.96 -9.57 18.97
C ASP A 30 -15.66 -9.58 17.46
N GLY A 31 -15.09 -8.48 16.98
CA GLY A 31 -13.82 -8.52 16.23
C GLY A 31 -13.68 -9.33 14.93
N SER A 32 -14.73 -9.74 14.22
CA SER A 32 -14.59 -10.44 12.93
C SER A 32 -14.92 -9.55 11.71
N PHE A 33 -14.23 -8.41 11.56
CA PHE A 33 -14.23 -7.61 10.32
C PHE A 33 -12.93 -7.82 9.51
N THR A 34 -12.46 -9.07 9.40
CA THR A 34 -11.21 -9.40 8.71
C THR A 34 -11.39 -9.65 7.20
N ALA A 35 -12.62 -9.88 6.72
CA ALA A 35 -12.86 -10.33 5.35
C ALA A 35 -12.83 -9.22 4.29
N THR A 36 -13.25 -7.99 4.62
CA THR A 36 -13.26 -6.87 3.66
C THR A 36 -11.89 -6.22 3.49
N SER A 37 -11.01 -6.37 4.49
CA SER A 37 -9.63 -5.87 4.44
C SER A 37 -8.77 -6.65 3.45
N SER A 38 -8.98 -7.96 3.30
CA SER A 38 -8.18 -8.81 2.41
C SER A 38 -8.44 -8.55 0.92
N PHE A 39 -9.63 -8.08 0.52
CA PHE A 39 -9.96 -7.86 -0.90
C PHE A 39 -9.45 -6.53 -1.44
N VAL A 40 -9.49 -5.44 -0.66
CA VAL A 40 -8.82 -4.17 -1.04
C VAL A 40 -7.30 -4.35 -1.02
N ALA A 41 -6.77 -5.14 -0.09
CA ALA A 41 -5.37 -5.55 -0.11
C ALA A 41 -5.05 -6.44 -1.34
N MET A 42 -6.00 -7.21 -1.88
CA MET A 42 -5.78 -8.11 -3.02
C MET A 42 -5.51 -7.38 -4.35
N ALA A 43 -6.31 -6.37 -4.70
CA ALA A 43 -6.08 -5.53 -5.88
C ALA A 43 -4.81 -4.67 -5.74
N ASP A 44 -4.52 -4.24 -4.52
CA ASP A 44 -3.32 -3.49 -4.16
C ASP A 44 -2.05 -4.35 -4.35
N ARG A 45 -2.07 -5.64 -3.96
CA ARG A 45 -0.91 -6.55 -4.11
C ARG A 45 -0.56 -6.87 -5.55
N LEU A 46 -1.56 -7.08 -6.42
CA LEU A 46 -1.32 -7.30 -7.86
C LEU A 46 -0.78 -6.05 -8.55
N THR A 47 -1.29 -4.87 -8.16
CA THR A 47 -0.76 -3.58 -8.64
C THR A 47 0.67 -3.36 -8.14
N GLN A 48 0.95 -3.62 -6.86
CA GLN A 48 2.30 -3.56 -6.29
C GLN A 48 3.28 -4.51 -6.98
N LEU A 49 2.83 -5.70 -7.37
CA LEU A 49 3.66 -6.64 -8.14
C LEU A 49 4.02 -6.05 -9.50
N GLN A 50 3.05 -5.46 -10.21
CA GLN A 50 3.29 -4.78 -11.49
C GLN A 50 4.30 -3.64 -11.33
N ASP A 51 4.09 -2.75 -10.36
CA ASP A 51 5.03 -1.66 -10.06
C ASP A 51 6.44 -2.17 -9.74
N SER A 52 6.56 -3.28 -9.00
CA SER A 52 7.84 -3.85 -8.62
C SER A 52 8.60 -4.45 -9.81
N ILE A 53 7.89 -5.02 -10.79
CA ILE A 53 8.48 -5.55 -12.03
C ILE A 53 8.92 -4.39 -12.96
N ASP A 54 8.14 -3.31 -13.03
CA ASP A 54 8.50 -2.12 -13.80
C ASP A 54 9.74 -1.42 -13.21
N GLN A 55 9.81 -1.34 -11.88
CA GLN A 55 11.00 -0.86 -11.18
C GLN A 55 12.22 -1.76 -11.43
N LEU A 56 12.03 -3.10 -11.44
CA LEU A 56 13.11 -4.03 -11.71
C LEU A 56 13.67 -3.85 -13.14
N SER A 57 12.78 -3.73 -14.13
CA SER A 57 13.16 -3.46 -15.53
C SER A 57 13.94 -2.15 -15.67
N THR A 58 13.51 -1.11 -14.95
CA THR A 58 14.21 0.19 -14.90
C THR A 58 15.60 0.04 -14.31
N ILE A 59 15.74 -0.70 -13.19
CA ILE A 59 17.03 -0.97 -12.56
C ILE A 59 17.96 -1.75 -13.50
N PHE A 60 17.45 -2.74 -14.24
CA PHE A 60 18.24 -3.47 -15.24
C PHE A 60 18.79 -2.56 -16.33
N TYR A 61 17.95 -1.68 -16.89
CA TYR A 61 18.40 -0.73 -17.90
C TYR A 61 19.45 0.25 -17.34
N CYS A 62 19.20 0.80 -16.14
CA CYS A 62 20.15 1.69 -15.46
C CYS A 62 21.49 0.99 -15.17
N ALA A 63 21.46 -0.27 -14.73
CA ALA A 63 22.65 -1.05 -14.44
C ALA A 63 23.47 -1.33 -15.70
N LEU A 64 22.82 -1.79 -16.79
CA LEU A 64 23.48 -2.04 -18.07
C LEU A 64 24.07 -0.76 -18.65
N ARG A 65 23.33 0.35 -18.58
CA ARG A 65 23.80 1.66 -19.03
C ARG A 65 25.00 2.13 -18.20
N TYR A 66 24.91 2.02 -16.87
CA TYR A 66 25.99 2.44 -15.97
C TYR A 66 27.29 1.68 -16.25
N VAL A 67 27.22 0.34 -16.38
CA VAL A 67 28.36 -0.50 -16.75
C VAL A 67 28.85 -0.15 -18.16
N GLY A 68 27.93 0.08 -19.10
CA GLY A 68 28.27 0.45 -20.48
C GLY A 68 28.98 1.79 -20.62
N THR A 69 28.70 2.78 -19.77
CA THR A 69 29.24 4.15 -19.93
C THR A 69 30.39 4.51 -18.97
N HIS A 70 30.52 3.82 -17.84
CA HIS A 70 31.53 4.14 -16.81
C HIS A 70 32.62 3.08 -16.66
N HIS A 71 32.65 2.07 -17.53
CA HIS A 71 33.73 1.08 -17.54
C HIS A 71 35.05 1.71 -18.00
N ASP A 72 36.13 1.19 -17.45
CA ASP A 72 37.48 1.59 -17.81
C ASP A 72 38.14 0.53 -18.72
N PHE A 73 38.91 0.96 -19.72
CA PHE A 73 39.59 0.02 -20.61
C PHE A 73 40.80 -0.61 -19.92
N THR A 74 40.80 -1.93 -19.83
CA THR A 74 41.94 -2.70 -19.33
C THR A 74 42.77 -3.23 -20.51
N PRO A 75 44.05 -2.85 -20.65
CA PRO A 75 44.89 -3.36 -21.72
C PRO A 75 45.19 -4.85 -21.50
N THR A 76 45.04 -5.67 -22.55
CA THR A 76 45.30 -7.12 -22.50
C THR A 76 46.79 -7.46 -22.42
N SER A 77 47.66 -6.56 -22.90
CA SER A 77 49.11 -6.68 -22.80
C SER A 77 49.71 -5.47 -22.06
N PRO A 78 50.72 -5.65 -21.19
CA PRO A 78 51.38 -4.55 -20.49
C PRO A 78 52.09 -3.55 -21.42
N SER A 79 52.34 -3.92 -22.68
CA SER A 79 52.93 -3.04 -23.71
C SER A 79 51.89 -2.22 -24.48
N GLN A 80 50.59 -2.44 -24.25
CA GLN A 80 49.53 -1.82 -25.04
C GLN A 80 49.07 -0.51 -24.40
N GLN A 81 49.06 0.55 -25.21
CA GLN A 81 48.54 1.85 -24.77
C GLN A 81 47.04 1.74 -24.53
N LYS A 82 46.61 2.20 -23.36
CA LYS A 82 45.21 2.23 -22.97
C LYS A 82 44.42 3.14 -23.90
N VAL A 83 43.53 2.54 -24.69
CA VAL A 83 42.59 3.27 -25.55
C VAL A 83 41.66 4.08 -24.64
N ARG A 84 41.44 5.34 -25.00
CA ARG A 84 40.45 6.20 -24.36
C ARG A 84 39.41 6.57 -25.40
N ASP A 85 38.15 6.36 -25.07
CA ASP A 85 37.03 6.87 -25.83
C ASP A 85 36.62 8.20 -25.20
N GLU A 86 36.58 9.29 -25.97
CA GLU A 86 36.21 10.62 -25.49
C GLU A 86 34.73 10.70 -25.07
N THR A 87 33.91 9.73 -25.49
CA THR A 87 32.49 9.65 -25.12
C THR A 87 32.26 8.97 -23.77
N LEU A 88 33.25 8.26 -23.22
CA LEU A 88 33.16 7.56 -21.95
C LEU A 88 33.77 8.38 -20.82
N GLN A 89 33.07 8.43 -19.68
CA GLN A 89 33.59 9.00 -18.44
C GLN A 89 33.82 7.86 -17.44
N PRO A 90 35.01 7.24 -17.45
CA PRO A 90 35.29 6.11 -16.59
C PRO A 90 35.37 6.56 -15.13
N ASP A 91 34.67 5.82 -14.26
CA ASP A 91 34.73 6.03 -12.83
C ASP A 91 36.02 5.43 -12.24
N PRO A 92 36.50 5.93 -11.09
CA PRO A 92 37.59 5.29 -10.37
C PRO A 92 37.28 3.81 -10.09
N PRO A 93 38.24 2.88 -10.23
CA PRO A 93 37.97 1.44 -10.15
C PRO A 93 37.49 0.97 -8.77
N ALA A 94 37.73 1.75 -7.71
CA ALA A 94 37.15 1.48 -6.40
C ALA A 94 35.66 1.87 -6.33
N LEU A 95 35.32 3.04 -6.89
CA LEU A 95 33.95 3.55 -6.95
C LEU A 95 33.09 2.68 -7.88
N PHE A 96 33.59 2.36 -9.07
CA PHE A 96 32.90 1.50 -10.03
C PHE A 96 32.57 0.12 -9.44
N ARG A 97 33.52 -0.51 -8.72
CA ARG A 97 33.29 -1.79 -8.03
C ARG A 97 32.27 -1.67 -6.90
N ALA A 98 32.31 -0.59 -6.13
CA ALA A 98 31.33 -0.35 -5.08
C ALA A 98 29.92 -0.18 -5.68
N SER A 99 29.77 0.61 -6.72
CA SER A 99 28.49 0.81 -7.43
C SER A 99 27.99 -0.47 -8.09
N GLN A 100 28.86 -1.31 -8.67
CA GLN A 100 28.46 -2.63 -9.17
C GLN A 100 27.91 -3.54 -8.06
N GLN A 101 28.52 -3.53 -6.87
CA GLN A 101 28.03 -4.31 -5.73
C GLN A 101 26.70 -3.79 -5.19
N GLU A 102 26.53 -2.46 -5.15
CA GLU A 102 25.26 -1.83 -4.76
C GLU A 102 24.13 -2.18 -5.74
N LEU A 103 24.36 -2.03 -7.05
CA LEU A 103 23.40 -2.41 -8.09
C LEU A 103 23.03 -3.91 -8.02
N ALA A 104 24.02 -4.78 -7.81
CA ALA A 104 23.78 -6.21 -7.65
C ALA A 104 22.95 -6.53 -6.40
N ARG A 105 23.22 -5.83 -5.28
CA ARG A 105 22.45 -5.97 -4.04
C ARG A 105 21.01 -5.51 -4.24
N ASP A 106 20.80 -4.38 -4.90
CA ASP A 106 19.47 -3.83 -5.16
C ASP A 106 18.66 -4.76 -6.06
N LEU A 107 19.27 -5.32 -7.11
CA LEU A 107 18.63 -6.34 -7.96
C LEU A 107 18.18 -7.54 -7.14
N VAL A 108 19.06 -8.12 -6.31
CA VAL A 108 18.74 -9.29 -5.49
C VAL A 108 17.62 -8.98 -4.50
N LEU A 109 17.69 -7.83 -3.82
CA LEU A 109 16.66 -7.41 -2.86
C LEU A 109 15.31 -7.20 -3.54
N LYS A 110 15.28 -6.59 -4.74
CA LYS A 110 14.05 -6.41 -5.52
C LYS A 110 13.47 -7.74 -5.99
N THR A 111 14.30 -8.68 -6.44
CA THR A 111 13.84 -10.03 -6.77
C THR A 111 13.24 -10.74 -5.56
N LYS A 112 13.86 -10.63 -4.37
CA LYS A 112 13.29 -11.19 -3.14
C LYS A 112 11.99 -10.52 -2.70
N GLN A 113 11.88 -9.20 -2.88
CA GLN A 113 10.63 -8.49 -2.66
C GLN A 113 9.51 -9.02 -3.58
N ILE A 114 9.82 -9.25 -4.86
CA ILE A 114 8.88 -9.83 -5.83
C ILE A 114 8.47 -11.25 -5.43
N GLU A 115 9.41 -12.11 -5.02
CA GLU A 115 9.11 -13.46 -4.55
C GLU A 115 8.15 -13.45 -3.35
N LEU A 116 8.39 -12.57 -2.37
CA LEU A 116 7.50 -12.42 -1.21
C LEU A 116 6.12 -11.88 -1.61
N LEU A 117 6.06 -10.93 -2.55
CA LEU A 117 4.79 -10.42 -3.06
C LEU A 117 3.98 -11.55 -3.72
N ILE A 118 4.61 -12.37 -4.57
CA ILE A 118 3.99 -13.53 -5.20
C ILE A 118 3.49 -14.53 -4.16
N ALA A 119 4.31 -14.87 -3.16
CA ALA A 119 3.93 -15.79 -2.09
C ALA A 119 2.78 -15.25 -1.22
N SER A 120 2.63 -13.93 -1.13
CA SER A 120 1.58 -13.26 -0.38
C SER A 120 0.30 -12.99 -1.20
N LEU A 121 0.24 -13.40 -2.47
CA LEU A 121 -0.94 -13.18 -3.30
C LEU A 121 -2.14 -13.93 -2.71
N PRO A 122 -3.20 -13.23 -2.29
CA PRO A 122 -4.37 -13.88 -1.74
C PRO A 122 -5.11 -14.64 -2.83
N GLY A 123 -5.63 -15.82 -2.49
CA GLY A 123 -6.33 -16.69 -3.43
C GLY A 123 -5.41 -17.51 -4.35
N ILE A 124 -4.08 -17.46 -4.18
CA ILE A 124 -3.17 -18.34 -4.92
C ILE A 124 -3.43 -19.80 -4.52
N GLY A 125 -3.76 -20.66 -5.49
CA GLY A 125 -4.05 -22.07 -5.28
C GLY A 125 -5.50 -22.42 -4.88
N VAL A 126 -6.42 -21.45 -4.86
CA VAL A 126 -7.86 -21.70 -4.63
C VAL A 126 -8.60 -21.70 -5.97
N SER A 127 -9.53 -22.64 -6.18
CA SER A 127 -10.33 -22.68 -7.40
C SER A 127 -11.34 -21.53 -7.45
N GLU A 128 -11.74 -21.10 -8.65
CA GLU A 128 -12.77 -20.07 -8.82
C GLU A 128 -14.12 -20.51 -8.21
N ASP A 129 -14.44 -21.80 -8.29
CA ASP A 129 -15.65 -22.36 -7.71
C ASP A 129 -15.64 -22.27 -6.18
N ASP A 130 -14.50 -22.56 -5.53
CA ASP A 130 -14.35 -22.41 -4.08
C ASP A 130 -14.42 -20.94 -3.65
N GLN A 131 -13.81 -20.03 -4.43
CA GLN A 131 -13.89 -18.58 -4.18
C GLN A 131 -15.34 -18.09 -4.30
N LYS A 132 -16.08 -18.57 -5.30
CA LYS A 132 -17.48 -18.21 -5.51
C LYS A 132 -18.38 -18.79 -4.42
N ALA A 133 -18.19 -20.05 -4.04
CA ALA A 133 -18.92 -20.66 -2.93
C ALA A 133 -18.72 -19.89 -1.62
N ARG A 134 -17.47 -19.48 -1.34
CA ARG A 134 -17.15 -18.63 -0.19
C ARG A 134 -17.82 -17.26 -0.26
N LEU A 135 -17.91 -16.67 -1.46
CA LEU A 135 -18.61 -15.40 -1.67
C LEU A 135 -20.11 -15.53 -1.37
N GLU A 136 -20.75 -16.60 -1.84
CA GLU A 136 -22.17 -16.88 -1.59
C GLU A 136 -22.46 -17.14 -0.10
N GLU A 137 -21.56 -17.85 0.59
CA GLU A 137 -21.61 -18.03 2.05
C GLU A 137 -21.52 -16.70 2.80
N LEU A 138 -20.50 -15.89 2.53
CA LEU A 138 -20.33 -14.57 3.14
C LEU A 138 -21.52 -13.65 2.85
N GLY A 139 -22.11 -13.73 1.65
CA GLY A 139 -23.32 -12.99 1.31
C GLY A 139 -24.53 -13.36 2.19
N ARG A 140 -24.68 -14.64 2.52
CA ARG A 140 -25.74 -15.11 3.44
C ARG A 140 -25.49 -14.67 4.87
N GLU A 141 -24.25 -14.77 5.35
CA GLU A 141 -23.87 -14.28 6.68
C GLU A 141 -24.13 -12.78 6.83
N LEU A 142 -23.76 -11.99 5.83
CA LEU A 142 -23.98 -10.54 5.83
C LEU A 142 -25.46 -10.19 5.84
N ALA A 143 -26.30 -10.91 5.09
CA ALA A 143 -27.74 -10.70 5.09
C ALA A 143 -28.37 -11.00 6.47
N ALA A 144 -27.92 -12.07 7.14
CA ALA A 144 -28.39 -12.41 8.48
C ALA A 144 -27.96 -11.36 9.51
N ALA A 145 -26.70 -10.92 9.45
CA ALA A 145 -26.17 -9.89 10.34
C ALA A 145 -26.87 -8.54 10.17
N GLU A 146 -27.22 -8.15 8.94
CA GLU A 146 -27.94 -6.90 8.67
C GLU A 146 -29.38 -6.94 9.24
N GLU A 147 -30.05 -8.09 9.14
CA GLU A 147 -31.38 -8.28 9.72
C GLU A 147 -31.35 -8.23 11.26
N GLU A 148 -30.34 -8.82 11.89
CA GLU A 148 -30.13 -8.71 13.33
C GLU A 148 -29.82 -7.27 13.76
N ARG A 149 -28.97 -6.57 13.00
CA ARG A 149 -28.67 -5.15 13.21
C ARG A 149 -29.94 -4.30 13.14
N LYS A 150 -30.81 -4.58 12.16
CA LYS A 150 -32.09 -3.88 11.99
C LYS A 150 -33.02 -4.09 13.18
N ARG A 151 -33.20 -5.33 13.64
CA ARG A 151 -34.01 -5.64 14.83
C ARG A 151 -33.47 -4.94 16.08
N SER A 152 -32.15 -4.94 16.26
CA SER A 152 -31.50 -4.25 17.38
C SER A 152 -31.75 -2.74 17.36
N ILE A 153 -31.79 -2.13 16.17
CA ILE A 153 -32.13 -0.72 16.01
C ILE A 153 -33.61 -0.48 16.35
N GLU A 154 -34.53 -1.31 15.84
CA GLU A 154 -35.96 -1.19 16.12
C GLU A 154 -36.24 -1.29 17.63
N GLU A 155 -35.59 -2.23 18.33
CA GLU A 155 -35.71 -2.35 19.78
C GLU A 155 -35.10 -1.15 20.51
N LYS A 156 -33.94 -0.67 20.07
CA LYS A 156 -33.31 0.54 20.64
C LYS A 156 -34.23 1.75 20.47
N GLU A 157 -34.84 1.95 19.31
CA GLU A 157 -35.76 3.06 19.06
C GLU A 157 -37.03 2.95 19.92
N ARG A 158 -37.58 1.74 20.08
CA ARG A 158 -38.70 1.50 20.99
C ARG A 158 -38.38 1.89 22.42
N LEU A 159 -37.24 1.43 22.94
CA LEU A 159 -36.80 1.72 24.32
C LEU A 159 -36.49 3.22 24.52
N LEU A 160 -35.91 3.88 23.51
CA LEU A 160 -35.68 5.33 23.56
C LEU A 160 -36.99 6.11 23.63
N ASN A 161 -38.00 5.72 22.85
CA ASN A 161 -39.31 6.36 22.92
C ASN A 161 -39.98 6.18 24.28
N GLU A 162 -39.88 4.99 24.88
CA GLU A 162 -40.38 4.72 26.23
C GLU A 162 -39.66 5.57 27.29
N PHE A 163 -38.33 5.64 27.20
CA PHE A 163 -37.52 6.48 28.08
C PHE A 163 -37.87 7.97 27.97
N ASP A 164 -38.05 8.47 26.74
CA ASP A 164 -38.44 9.86 26.48
C ASP A 164 -39.79 10.21 27.11
N GLU A 165 -40.77 9.30 27.07
CA GLU A 165 -42.06 9.51 27.73
C GLU A 165 -41.93 9.57 29.26
N VAL A 166 -41.11 8.72 29.87
CA VAL A 166 -40.81 8.80 31.31
C VAL A 166 -40.16 10.13 31.66
N VAL A 167 -39.16 10.58 30.89
CA VAL A 167 -38.49 11.87 31.11
C VAL A 167 -39.45 13.05 30.97
N ARG A 168 -40.35 13.02 29.97
CA ARG A 168 -41.39 14.05 29.81
C ARG A 168 -42.35 14.10 30.99
N SER A 169 -42.72 12.94 31.54
CA SER A 169 -43.61 12.84 32.70
C SER A 169 -42.99 13.45 33.97
N LEU A 170 -41.68 13.24 34.18
CA LEU A 170 -40.94 13.82 35.30
C LEU A 170 -40.75 15.33 35.18
N LYS A 171 -40.53 15.86 33.96
CA LYS A 171 -40.35 17.31 33.73
C LYS A 171 -41.63 18.13 33.89
N ARG A 172 -42.80 17.50 33.88
CA ARG A 172 -44.12 18.16 34.03
C ARG A 172 -44.55 18.37 35.48
N VAL A 173 -43.87 17.76 36.44
CA VAL A 173 -44.02 17.97 37.89
C VAL A 173 -43.04 19.04 38.34
#